data_AF-A0A1I4CQG9-F1
#
_entry.id   AF-A0A1I4CQG9-F1
#
_cell.length_a   1.000
_cell.length_b   1.000
_cell.length_c   1.000
_cell.angle_alpha   90.00
_cell.angle_beta   90.00
_cell.angle_gamma   90.00
#
_symmetry.space_group_name_H-M   'P 1'
#
loop_
_entity.id
_entity.type
_entity.pdbx_description
1 polymer ?
#
loop_
_entity_poly.entity_id
_entity_poly.type
_entity_poly.pdbx_seq_one_letter_code
_entity_poly.pdbx_strand_id
1 'polypeptide(L)'
;MATVIRNDVADAAVAKKIYDGVFAGTLDAKKYQINNLIRTRAGDIRKDSESPEQAFTRCITEDAAGKLLFKAMKAARGPEIEGHAPQDNVPRKEPEFIGPAHARLHSLAVDHMRAHPGLTYAGSYTYLYSHKDNADLRAAVKAEHMRATMAGVAG
;
A
#
# COMPACT_ATOMS: atom_id res chain seq x y z
N MET A 1 3.01 -38.03 0.77
CA MET A 1 4.04 -37.19 0.11
C MET A 1 3.68 -36.73 -1.31
N ALA A 2 2.82 -37.42 -2.08
CA ALA A 2 2.48 -37.00 -3.46
C ALA A 2 1.51 -35.81 -3.58
N THR A 3 0.76 -35.46 -2.53
CA THR A 3 -0.25 -34.38 -2.55
C THR A 3 0.37 -32.99 -2.48
N VAL A 4 1.41 -32.81 -1.66
CA VAL A 4 2.08 -31.52 -1.45
C VAL A 4 2.79 -31.04 -2.73
N ILE A 5 3.46 -31.94 -3.45
CA ILE A 5 4.20 -31.61 -4.67
C ILE A 5 3.27 -31.15 -5.81
N ARG A 6 2.03 -31.65 -5.88
CA ARG A 6 1.04 -31.19 -6.88
C ARG A 6 0.52 -29.79 -6.56
N ASN A 7 0.44 -29.43 -5.28
CA ASN A 7 0.03 -28.10 -4.85
C ASN A 7 1.13 -27.05 -5.13
N ASP A 8 2.41 -27.41 -5.02
CA ASP A 8 3.54 -26.50 -5.31
C ASP A 8 3.48 -25.87 -6.71
N VAL A 9 3.19 -26.68 -7.74
CA VAL A 9 3.12 -26.23 -9.13
C VAL A 9 1.89 -25.35 -9.37
N ALA A 10 0.77 -25.67 -8.73
CA ALA A 10 -0.45 -24.88 -8.81
C ALA A 10 -0.32 -23.52 -8.09
N ASP A 11 0.28 -23.53 -6.90
CA ASP A 11 0.56 -22.34 -6.09
C ASP A 11 1.49 -21.38 -6.83
N ALA A 12 2.58 -21.90 -7.42
CA ALA A 12 3.51 -21.13 -8.22
C ALA A 12 2.86 -20.53 -9.48
N ALA A 13 1.98 -21.29 -10.16
CA ALA A 13 1.25 -20.82 -11.33
C ALA A 13 0.28 -19.68 -11.00
N VAL A 14 -0.41 -19.76 -9.85
CA VAL A 14 -1.30 -18.68 -9.39
C VAL A 14 -0.50 -17.44 -9.00
N ALA A 15 0.59 -17.60 -8.24
CA ALA A 15 1.45 -16.50 -7.87
C ALA A 15 2.04 -15.79 -9.12
N LYS A 16 2.45 -16.56 -10.13
CA LYS A 16 2.91 -16.03 -11.42
C LYS A 16 1.82 -15.26 -12.16
N LYS A 17 0.59 -15.77 -12.24
CA LYS A 17 -0.54 -15.05 -12.87
C LYS A 17 -0.87 -13.72 -12.17
N ILE A 18 -0.70 -13.66 -10.85
CA ILE A 18 -0.93 -12.44 -10.08
C ILE A 18 0.21 -11.45 -10.29
N TYR A 19 1.46 -11.92 -10.31
CA TYR A 19 2.63 -11.10 -10.61
C TYR A 19 2.59 -10.53 -12.04
N ASP A 20 2.27 -11.37 -13.03
CA ASP A 20 2.16 -10.99 -14.44
C ASP A 20 0.96 -10.07 -14.73
N GLY A 21 0.15 -9.73 -13.72
CA GLY A 21 -1.03 -8.86 -13.87
C GLY A 21 -2.20 -9.50 -14.61
N VAL A 22 -2.06 -10.77 -15.04
CA VAL A 22 -3.05 -11.55 -15.82
C VAL A 22 -4.26 -11.95 -14.96
N PHE A 23 -4.14 -11.87 -13.64
CA PHE A 23 -5.24 -12.19 -12.74
C PHE A 23 -6.33 -11.09 -12.75
N ALA A 24 -7.52 -11.43 -13.21
CA ALA A 24 -8.68 -10.53 -13.19
C ALA A 24 -9.25 -10.38 -11.77
N GLY A 25 -9.47 -9.13 -11.31
CA GLY A 25 -10.04 -8.84 -10.01
C GLY A 25 -9.46 -7.59 -9.35
N THR A 26 -10.15 -7.05 -8.34
CA THR A 26 -9.65 -5.92 -7.54
C THR A 26 -8.41 -6.33 -6.75
N LEU A 27 -7.56 -5.36 -6.40
CA LEU A 27 -6.35 -5.61 -5.63
C LEU A 27 -6.62 -6.38 -4.32
N ASP A 28 -7.72 -6.04 -3.65
CA ASP A 28 -8.09 -6.68 -2.38
C ASP A 28 -8.55 -8.13 -2.58
N ALA A 29 -9.23 -8.44 -3.69
CA ALA A 29 -9.57 -9.81 -4.04
C ALA A 29 -8.31 -10.66 -4.31
N LYS A 30 -7.30 -10.10 -4.99
CA LYS A 30 -6.02 -10.79 -5.25
C LYS A 30 -5.28 -11.09 -3.94
N LYS A 31 -5.21 -10.13 -3.02
CA LYS A 31 -4.57 -10.31 -1.71
C LYS A 31 -5.29 -11.36 -0.87
N TYR A 32 -6.62 -11.31 -0.84
CA TYR A 32 -7.43 -12.28 -0.11
C TYR A 32 -7.17 -13.71 -0.61
N GLN A 33 -7.13 -13.91 -1.93
CA GLN A 33 -6.86 -15.21 -2.51
C GLN A 33 -5.45 -15.72 -2.23
N ILE A 34 -4.43 -14.87 -2.34
CA ILE A 34 -3.05 -15.28 -1.99
C ILE A 34 -2.94 -15.63 -0.51
N ASN A 35 -3.57 -14.85 0.37
CA ASN A 35 -3.56 -15.14 1.81
C ASN A 35 -4.21 -16.50 2.10
N ASN A 36 -5.32 -16.82 1.44
CA ASN A 36 -5.95 -18.13 1.56
C ASN A 36 -5.05 -19.27 1.08
N LEU A 37 -4.35 -19.11 -0.05
CA LEU A 37 -3.39 -20.12 -0.53
C LEU A 37 -2.26 -20.37 0.47
N ILE A 38 -1.69 -19.30 1.04
CA ILE A 38 -0.65 -19.42 2.07
C ILE A 38 -1.21 -20.15 3.30
N ARG A 39 -2.44 -19.85 3.72
CA ARG A 39 -3.09 -20.51 4.87
C ARG A 39 -3.36 -21.99 4.63
N THR A 40 -3.87 -22.35 3.44
CA THR A 40 -4.09 -23.75 3.06
C THR A 40 -2.77 -24.50 3.07
N ARG A 41 -1.73 -23.94 2.45
CA ARG A 41 -0.40 -24.53 2.42
C ARG A 41 0.21 -24.67 3.81
N ALA A 42 0.10 -23.62 4.63
CA ALA A 42 0.55 -23.63 6.01
C ALA A 42 -0.13 -24.75 6.81
N GLY A 43 -1.42 -25.00 6.56
CA GLY A 43 -2.16 -26.14 7.12
C GLY A 43 -1.63 -27.48 6.65
N ASP A 44 -1.34 -27.63 5.35
CA ASP A 44 -0.84 -28.88 4.76
C ASP A 44 0.55 -29.27 5.27
N ILE A 45 1.43 -28.28 5.52
CA ILE A 45 2.78 -28.51 6.03
C ILE A 45 2.86 -28.47 7.56
N ARG A 46 1.74 -28.18 8.24
CA ARG A 46 1.69 -27.96 9.69
C ARG A 46 2.14 -29.20 10.44
N LYS A 47 3.05 -29.03 11.39
CA LYS A 47 3.43 -30.04 12.38
C LYS A 47 2.39 -30.08 13.50
N ASP A 48 2.14 -31.26 14.07
CA ASP A 48 1.14 -31.43 15.14
C ASP A 48 1.41 -30.57 16.39
N SER A 49 2.66 -30.15 16.60
CA SER A 49 3.08 -29.35 17.75
C SER A 49 3.07 -27.83 17.53
N GLU A 50 2.68 -27.33 16.35
CA GLU A 50 2.73 -25.89 16.06
C GLU A 50 1.33 -25.27 15.83
N SER A 51 1.17 -24.01 16.22
CA SER A 51 -0.08 -23.27 16.01
C SER A 51 -0.27 -22.93 14.52
N PRO A 52 -1.51 -22.66 14.07
CA PRO A 52 -1.76 -22.18 12.71
C PRO A 52 -0.93 -20.95 12.31
N GLU A 53 -0.67 -20.04 13.24
CA GLU A 53 0.12 -18.82 13.04
C GLU A 53 1.61 -19.11 12.91
N GLN A 54 2.11 -20.08 13.69
CA GLN A 54 3.48 -20.57 13.56
C GLN A 54 3.70 -21.28 12.22
N ALA A 55 2.74 -22.12 11.82
CA ALA A 55 2.76 -22.77 10.52
C ALA A 55 2.71 -21.77 9.36
N PHE A 56 1.89 -20.72 9.49
CA PHE A 56 1.81 -19.63 8.52
C PHE A 56 3.13 -18.89 8.41
N THR A 57 3.73 -18.52 9.55
CA THR A 57 5.02 -17.84 9.60
C THR A 57 6.10 -18.69 8.93
N ARG A 58 6.18 -19.98 9.30
CA ARG A 58 7.11 -20.95 8.70
C ARG A 58 6.89 -21.12 7.20
N CYS A 59 5.65 -21.15 6.75
CA CYS A 59 5.30 -21.22 5.33
C CYS A 59 5.89 -20.03 4.55
N ILE A 60 5.75 -18.80 5.06
CA ILE A 60 6.25 -17.62 4.35
C ILE A 60 7.76 -17.37 4.53
N THR A 61 8.43 -17.99 5.52
CA THR A 61 9.86 -17.78 5.82
C THR A 61 10.78 -18.94 5.45
N GLU A 62 10.27 -20.17 5.39
CA GLU A 62 11.08 -21.37 5.16
C GLU A 62 10.67 -22.10 3.87
N ASP A 63 9.38 -22.15 3.54
CA ASP A 63 8.88 -22.85 2.37
C ASP A 63 9.01 -22.01 1.07
N ALA A 64 9.50 -22.64 0.00
CA ALA A 64 9.80 -21.95 -1.26
C ALA A 64 8.56 -21.40 -1.96
N ALA A 65 7.45 -22.14 -1.96
CA ALA A 65 6.19 -21.70 -2.57
C ALA A 65 5.47 -20.67 -1.68
N GLY A 66 5.50 -20.84 -0.36
CA GLY A 66 4.97 -19.86 0.60
C GLY A 66 5.69 -18.52 0.52
N LYS A 67 7.02 -18.50 0.36
CA LYS A 67 7.81 -17.29 0.05
C LYS A 67 7.36 -16.63 -1.24
N LEU A 68 7.14 -17.41 -2.29
CA LEU A 68 6.79 -16.90 -3.61
C LEU A 68 5.37 -16.31 -3.61
N LEU A 69 4.42 -16.98 -2.95
CA LEU A 69 3.08 -16.46 -2.70
C LEU A 69 3.14 -15.16 -1.88
N PHE A 70 3.93 -15.13 -0.81
CA PHE A 70 4.06 -13.93 0.03
C PHE A 70 4.71 -12.76 -0.73
N LYS A 71 5.74 -13.01 -1.55
CA LYS A 71 6.34 -12.02 -2.45
C LYS A 71 5.32 -11.52 -3.47
N ALA A 72 4.51 -12.40 -4.06
CA ALA A 72 3.43 -12.01 -4.97
C ALA A 72 2.36 -11.16 -4.27
N MET A 73 2.01 -11.47 -3.02
CA MET A 73 1.07 -10.67 -2.21
C MET A 73 1.61 -9.27 -1.93
N LYS A 74 2.92 -9.15 -1.67
CA LYS A 74 3.58 -7.86 -1.49
C LYS A 74 3.73 -7.09 -2.80
N ALA A 75 4.16 -7.74 -3.88
CA ALA A 75 4.30 -7.14 -5.20
C ALA A 75 2.96 -6.72 -5.82
N ALA A 76 1.85 -7.35 -5.44
CA ALA A 76 0.52 -6.87 -5.80
C ALA A 76 0.25 -5.44 -5.28
N ARG A 77 0.97 -4.94 -4.26
CA ARG A 77 0.93 -3.52 -3.85
C ARG A 77 1.56 -2.55 -4.86
N GLY A 78 2.00 -3.01 -6.02
CA GLY A 78 2.97 -2.30 -6.86
C GLY A 78 4.39 -2.74 -6.50
N PRO A 79 5.37 -2.48 -7.38
CA PRO A 79 6.71 -3.07 -7.27
C PRO A 79 7.34 -2.80 -5.90
N GLU A 80 7.77 -3.86 -5.22
CA GLU A 80 8.79 -3.77 -4.17
C GLU A 80 10.08 -3.33 -4.85
N ILE A 81 10.45 -2.06 -4.69
CA ILE A 81 11.75 -1.56 -5.10
C ILE A 81 12.78 -2.19 -4.15
N GLU A 82 13.38 -3.30 -4.59
CA GLU A 82 14.66 -3.77 -4.07
C GLU A 82 15.68 -2.68 -4.37
N GLY A 83 16.08 -1.93 -3.35
CA GLY A 83 17.10 -0.90 -3.43
C GLY A 83 16.58 0.46 -3.01
N HIS A 84 17.26 1.05 -2.03
CA HIS A 84 17.29 2.49 -1.86
C HIS A 84 17.71 3.15 -3.18
N ALA A 85 16.75 3.62 -3.96
CA ALA A 85 16.92 4.73 -4.86
C ALA A 85 15.93 5.81 -4.38
N PRO A 86 16.35 7.09 -4.26
CA PRO A 86 15.42 8.16 -3.93
C PRO A 86 14.27 8.09 -4.93
N GLN A 87 13.03 8.10 -4.43
CA GLN A 87 11.84 8.10 -5.27
C GLN A 87 11.80 9.40 -6.09
N ASP A 88 12.47 9.42 -7.23
CA ASP A 88 12.28 10.45 -8.24
C ASP A 88 11.02 10.11 -9.05
N ASN A 89 10.06 11.03 -8.96
CA ASN A 89 8.99 11.27 -9.91
C ASN A 89 8.03 10.11 -10.22
N VAL A 90 7.11 9.86 -9.28
CA VAL A 90 5.71 9.80 -9.73
C VAL A 90 5.29 11.24 -10.01
N PRO A 91 4.70 11.60 -11.16
CA PRO A 91 4.02 12.87 -11.29
C PRO A 91 2.90 12.85 -10.25
N ARG A 92 3.19 13.43 -9.10
CA ARG A 92 2.20 13.68 -8.07
C ARG A 92 1.20 14.57 -8.77
N LYS A 93 0.03 14.02 -9.13
CA LYS A 93 -1.10 14.82 -9.61
C LYS A 93 -1.15 16.01 -8.65
N GLU A 94 -0.83 17.20 -9.16
CA GLU A 94 -0.76 18.38 -8.32
C GLU A 94 -2.08 18.41 -7.55
N PRO A 95 -2.05 18.58 -6.22
CA PRO A 95 -3.28 18.54 -5.46
C PRO A 95 -4.17 19.62 -6.05
N GLU A 96 -5.26 19.20 -6.72
CA GLU A 96 -6.21 20.11 -7.34
C GLU A 96 -6.53 21.17 -6.30
N PHE A 97 -6.33 22.44 -6.64
CA PHE A 97 -6.53 23.52 -5.69
C PHE A 97 -8.03 23.61 -5.37
N ILE A 98 -8.42 22.97 -4.27
CA ILE A 98 -9.82 22.83 -3.84
C ILE A 98 -10.39 24.17 -3.35
N GLY A 99 -9.54 25.15 -3.01
CA GLY A 99 -9.93 26.49 -2.62
C GLY A 99 -8.78 27.36 -2.09
N PRO A 100 -9.07 28.63 -1.72
CA PRO A 100 -8.08 29.61 -1.26
C PRO A 100 -7.36 29.21 0.04
N ALA A 101 -8.02 28.50 0.97
CA ALA A 101 -7.36 28.02 2.18
C ALA A 101 -6.37 26.89 1.86
N HIS A 102 -6.73 25.98 0.95
CA HIS A 102 -5.81 24.96 0.45
C HIS A 102 -4.60 25.59 -0.27
N ALA A 103 -4.83 26.63 -1.09
CA ALA A 103 -3.75 27.36 -1.75
C ALA A 103 -2.80 28.03 -0.75
N ARG A 104 -3.34 28.63 0.31
CA ARG A 104 -2.53 29.25 1.37
C ARG A 104 -1.68 28.21 2.12
N LEU A 105 -2.24 27.04 2.43
CA LEU A 105 -1.50 25.97 3.09
C LEU A 105 -0.41 25.38 2.17
N HIS A 106 -0.69 25.28 0.87
CA HIS A 106 0.30 24.88 -0.13
C HIS A 106 1.49 25.84 -0.17
N SER A 107 1.25 27.16 -0.25
CA SER A 107 2.33 28.15 -0.24
C SER A 107 3.20 28.04 1.02
N LEU A 108 2.58 27.90 2.19
CA LEU A 108 3.31 27.68 3.45
C LEU A 108 4.16 26.40 3.41
N ALA A 109 3.64 25.31 2.82
CA ALA A 109 4.39 24.06 2.69
C ALA A 109 5.58 24.17 1.75
N VAL A 110 5.47 24.94 0.67
CA VAL A 110 6.58 25.24 -0.24
C VAL A 110 7.64 26.08 0.47
N ASP A 111 7.24 27.11 1.21
CA ASP A 111 8.17 27.97 1.94
C ASP A 111 8.88 27.20 3.06
N HIS A 112 8.16 26.34 3.78
CA HIS A 112 8.73 25.47 4.81
C HIS A 112 9.70 24.44 4.24
N MET A 113 9.39 23.84 3.09
CA MET A 113 10.30 22.95 2.39
C MET A 113 11.58 23.68 1.95
N ARG A 114 11.47 24.91 1.45
CA ARG A 114 12.62 25.74 1.06
C ARG A 114 13.48 26.13 2.27
N ALA A 115 12.85 26.42 3.41
CA ALA A 115 13.55 26.74 4.65
C ALA A 115 14.24 25.53 5.29
N HIS A 116 13.78 24.31 4.98
CA HIS A 116 14.29 23.06 5.56
C HIS A 116 14.69 22.06 4.46
N PRO A 117 15.91 22.15 3.92
CA PRO A 117 16.37 21.35 2.76
C PRO A 117 16.47 19.83 2.97
N GLY A 118 16.10 19.31 4.15
CA GLY A 118 15.95 17.87 4.42
C GLY A 118 14.50 17.38 4.46
N LEU A 119 13.51 18.28 4.33
CA LEU A 119 12.10 17.94 4.39
C LEU A 119 11.51 17.90 2.99
N THR A 120 10.67 16.89 2.74
CA THR A 120 9.90 16.80 1.51
C THR A 120 8.67 17.73 1.59
N TYR A 121 8.11 18.10 0.44
CA TYR A 121 6.83 18.83 0.38
C TYR A 121 5.75 18.12 1.21
N ALA A 122 5.64 16.78 1.09
CA ALA A 122 4.65 16.00 1.81
C ALA A 122 4.86 16.07 3.33
N GLY A 123 6.11 15.98 3.80
CA GLY A 123 6.44 16.15 5.21
C GLY A 123 6.11 17.55 5.72
N SER A 124 6.48 18.59 4.95
CA SER A 124 6.19 19.99 5.29
C SER A 124 4.69 20.27 5.32
N TYR A 125 3.93 19.74 4.35
CA TYR A 125 2.49 19.89 4.29
C TYR A 125 1.78 19.19 5.45
N THR A 126 2.14 17.94 5.78
CA THR A 126 1.56 17.22 6.92
C THR A 126 1.88 17.90 8.25
N TYR A 127 3.11 18.41 8.40
CA TYR A 127 3.53 19.16 9.58
C TYR A 127 2.70 20.43 9.75
N LEU A 128 2.62 21.28 8.72
CA LEU A 128 1.86 22.53 8.76
C LEU A 128 0.37 22.30 8.91
N TYR A 129 -0.17 21.28 8.23
CA TYR A 129 -1.56 20.87 8.42
C TYR A 129 -1.77 20.52 9.88
N SER A 130 -0.92 19.73 10.52
CA SER A 130 -1.12 19.28 11.91
C SER A 130 -0.69 20.30 12.99
N HIS A 131 0.00 21.37 12.63
CA HIS A 131 0.53 22.35 13.58
C HIS A 131 -0.58 23.12 14.29
N LYS A 132 -0.49 23.29 15.62
CA LYS A 132 -1.53 23.95 16.43
C LYS A 132 -1.90 25.36 15.93
N ASP A 133 -0.91 26.12 15.47
CA ASP A 133 -1.09 27.51 15.02
C ASP A 133 -1.85 27.61 13.68
N ASN A 134 -1.99 26.50 12.95
CA ASN A 134 -2.75 26.42 11.70
C ASN A 134 -4.12 25.75 11.89
N ALA A 135 -4.67 25.71 13.12
CA ALA A 135 -5.96 25.07 13.41
C ALA A 135 -7.12 25.67 12.59
N ASP A 136 -7.17 27.00 12.48
CA ASP A 136 -8.21 27.68 11.71
C ASP A 136 -8.05 27.42 10.21
N LEU A 137 -6.80 27.36 9.74
CA LEU A 137 -6.49 27.07 8.34
C LEU A 137 -6.86 25.62 7.98
N ARG A 138 -6.64 24.65 8.89
CA ARG A 138 -7.16 23.28 8.72
C ARG A 138 -8.67 23.25 8.61
N ALA A 139 -9.36 23.96 9.49
CA ALA A 139 -10.82 23.98 9.50
C ALA A 139 -11.38 24.54 8.18
N ALA A 140 -10.75 25.60 7.66
CA ALA A 140 -11.09 26.17 6.37
C ALA A 140 -10.82 25.18 5.20
N VAL A 141 -9.66 24.52 5.17
CA VAL A 141 -9.34 23.49 4.15
C VAL A 141 -10.34 22.33 4.18
N LYS A 142 -10.76 21.91 5.39
CA LYS A 142 -11.77 20.86 5.56
C LYS A 142 -13.14 21.31 5.04
N ALA A 143 -13.54 22.56 5.29
CA ALA A 143 -14.78 23.12 4.77
C ALA A 143 -14.77 23.20 3.24
N GLU A 144 -13.65 23.57 2.63
CA GLU A 144 -13.48 23.59 1.17
C GLU A 144 -13.58 22.18 0.57
N HIS A 145 -12.93 21.18 1.18
CA HIS A 145 -13.06 19.78 0.78
C HIS A 145 -14.51 19.28 0.85
N MET A 146 -15.24 19.59 1.94
CA MET A 146 -16.64 19.20 2.04
C MET A 146 -17.50 19.85 0.96
N ARG A 147 -17.26 21.12 0.63
CA ARG A 147 -17.96 21.81 -0.48
C ARG A 147 -17.65 21.18 -1.83
N ALA A 148 -16.39 20.87 -2.11
CA ALA A 148 -15.99 20.23 -3.37
C ALA A 148 -16.59 18.82 -3.52
N THR A 149 -16.58 18.01 -2.45
CA THR A 149 -17.21 16.68 -2.45
C THR A 149 -18.72 16.77 -2.68
N MET A 150 -19.42 17.73 -2.05
CA MET A 150 -20.86 17.91 -2.26
C MET A 150 -21.19 18.43 -3.67
N ALA A 151 -20.34 19.28 -4.25
CA ALA A 151 -20.51 19.77 -5.62
C ALA A 151 -20.31 18.66 -6.67
N GLY A 152 -19.40 17.71 -6.42
CA GLY A 152 -19.16 16.57 -7.32
C GLY A 152 -20.18 15.44 -7.24
N VAL A 153 -21.03 15.40 -6.20
CA VAL A 153 -22.11 14.41 -6.03
C VAL A 153 -23.43 14.88 -6.68
N ALA A 154 -23.55 16.16 -6.99
CA ALA A 154 -24.76 16.76 -7.59
C ALA A 154 -24.68 16.96 -9.11
N GLY A 155 -23.59 16.52 -9.77
CA GLY A 155 -23.41 16.54 -11.23
C GLY A 155 -23.38 15.13 -11.81
#